data_AF-A0A4R7CXU7-F1
#
_entry.id   AF-A0A4R7CXU7-F1
#
_cell.length_a   1.000
_cell.length_b   1.000
_cell.length_c   1.000
_cell.angle_alpha   90.00
_cell.angle_beta   90.00
_cell.angle_gamma   90.00
#
_symmetry.space_group_name_H-M   'P 1'
#
loop_
_entity.id
_entity.type
_entity.pdbx_description
1 polymer ?
#
loop_
_entity_poly.entity_id
_entity_poly.type
_entity_poly.pdbx_seq_one_letter_code
_entity_poly.pdbx_strand_id
1 'polypeptide(L)'
;MQLFGQAYKVSYQRTYNDKALPNDDPLTVFTSKEQTVITSEKATQSLAPYPFETFFVDRSHPSHYYRLTRFSADKDLATLDTTILSRNTLTLTEETKRILGYLCKKAITSVNSNSIEIWYTNALSVKGAPTELGQNLGLVLEYVRNGNSKITATEVKKIDHIPNHVTLRKFSKLVDALTYQDEVWKSRFIRIPIFQNEQINFSEKVTSDSILRFASGTVIVKKVKVPELKTGSQAFVQLIERSNGDAYDRTGSVFMIAEDQAQSFLDGMKNGMNTLPMYSNGDGENYPGMVRTAGYSPIYELMRFFTPFGVSHFNDRLTLKDKTWQDAALYRQDVSEFLSVMSGKEIYIGTYIGNYDKGGHRVSLELTIHPGSSKMEYPQVLSIFNSTNVMEMGGQTYARFFSQEKGLEVSFELDKDAHDVQLRYITTGHGGWGEGDEFVPKENSIYLDEKLTFQFTPWRTDCGSYRLYNPVSGNFQNGLSSSDLSRSNWCPGTITPPNYINLGNLKAGKHTIRVHIPQGEPEGSSFSFWNVSGALLYR
;
A
#
# COMPACT_ATOMS: atom_id res chain seq x y z
N MET A 1 45.12 26.85 22.33
CA MET A 1 45.22 25.38 22.20
C MET A 1 44.18 24.80 23.16
N GLN A 2 43.00 24.47 22.67
CA GLN A 2 41.89 23.97 23.50
C GLN A 2 42.19 22.49 23.79
N LEU A 3 42.45 22.14 25.05
CA LEU A 3 42.68 20.76 25.49
C LEU A 3 41.35 20.00 25.37
N PHE A 4 41.11 19.33 24.24
CA PHE A 4 39.99 18.41 24.11
C PHE A 4 40.18 17.25 25.11
N GLY A 5 39.13 16.85 25.81
CA GLY A 5 39.16 15.65 26.64
C GLY A 5 39.46 14.40 25.81
N GLN A 6 40.02 13.36 26.44
CA GLN A 6 40.34 12.10 25.77
C GLN A 6 39.12 11.51 25.04
N ALA A 7 39.26 11.24 23.75
CA ALA A 7 38.21 10.61 22.94
C ALA A 7 38.53 9.13 22.64
N TYR A 8 37.48 8.36 22.33
CA TYR A 8 37.55 6.95 21.96
C TYR A 8 36.66 6.65 20.75
N LYS A 9 37.12 5.77 19.86
CA LYS A 9 36.31 5.08 18.84
C LYS A 9 36.08 3.64 19.33
N VAL A 10 34.83 3.22 19.39
CA VAL A 10 34.46 1.85 19.76
C VAL A 10 33.71 1.21 18.59
N SER A 11 34.20 0.08 18.13
CA SER A 11 33.56 -0.72 17.07
C SER A 11 32.78 -1.87 17.71
N TYR A 12 31.57 -2.12 17.20
CA TYR A 12 30.69 -3.19 17.68
C TYR A 12 30.27 -4.10 16.55
N GLN A 13 30.04 -5.36 16.88
CA GLN A 13 29.47 -6.38 16.00
C GLN A 13 28.08 -6.76 16.47
N ARG A 14 27.15 -6.95 15.53
CA ARG A 14 25.81 -7.50 15.81
C ARG A 14 25.79 -9.01 15.59
N THR A 15 25.25 -9.75 16.54
CA THR A 15 25.07 -11.20 16.42
C THR A 15 23.66 -11.63 16.80
N TYR A 16 23.15 -12.66 16.14
CA TYR A 16 21.91 -13.35 16.50
C TYR A 16 22.21 -14.84 16.75
N ASN A 17 21.87 -15.35 17.94
CA ASN A 17 22.28 -16.68 18.41
C ASN A 17 23.78 -16.94 18.21
N ASP A 18 24.61 -15.96 18.61
CA ASP A 18 26.07 -15.97 18.51
C ASP A 18 26.64 -16.09 17.08
N LYS A 19 25.79 -15.92 16.05
CA LYS A 19 26.21 -15.84 14.65
C LYS A 19 26.20 -14.39 14.20
N ALA A 20 27.31 -13.96 13.59
CA ALA A 20 27.40 -12.65 12.95
C ALA A 20 26.37 -12.55 11.81
N LEU A 21 25.76 -11.37 11.67
CA LEU A 21 24.83 -11.12 10.57
C LEU A 21 25.60 -11.02 9.25
N PRO A 22 25.13 -11.66 8.15
CA PRO A 22 25.74 -11.51 6.83
C PRO A 22 25.72 -10.05 6.39
N ASN A 23 26.83 -9.56 5.82
CA ASN A 23 26.96 -8.18 5.31
C ASN A 23 26.74 -7.06 6.37
N ASP A 24 26.99 -7.34 7.66
CA ASP A 24 26.86 -6.33 8.73
C ASP A 24 27.80 -5.14 8.48
N ASP A 25 27.25 -3.93 8.57
CA ASP A 25 28.01 -2.69 8.62
C ASP A 25 28.27 -2.38 10.10
N PRO A 26 29.53 -2.51 10.58
CA PRO A 26 29.84 -2.41 12.01
C PRO A 26 29.31 -1.10 12.59
N LEU A 27 28.61 -1.22 13.72
CA LEU A 27 28.19 -0.06 14.48
C LEU A 27 29.43 0.57 15.12
N THR A 28 29.54 1.89 15.01
CA THR A 28 30.66 2.66 15.55
C THR A 28 30.15 3.71 16.52
N VAL A 29 30.75 3.76 17.70
CA VAL A 29 30.50 4.81 18.70
C VAL A 29 31.76 5.65 18.86
N PHE A 30 31.66 6.95 18.63
CA PHE A 30 32.67 7.91 19.05
C PHE A 30 32.23 8.54 20.36
N THR A 31 33.12 8.62 21.35
CA THR A 31 32.77 9.25 22.62
C THR A 31 33.92 10.02 23.25
N SER A 32 33.57 11.06 23.99
CA SER A 32 34.44 11.98 24.71
C SER A 32 33.69 12.48 25.95
N LYS A 33 34.25 13.46 26.68
CA LYS A 33 33.54 14.09 27.80
C LYS A 33 32.41 15.02 27.32
N GLU A 34 32.49 15.50 26.09
CA GLU A 34 31.63 16.54 25.53
C GLU A 34 30.46 15.96 24.74
N GLN A 35 30.63 14.79 24.13
CA GLN A 35 29.61 14.19 23.27
C GLN A 35 29.79 12.69 23.07
N THR A 36 28.72 12.04 22.61
CA THR A 36 28.73 10.69 22.05
C THR A 36 28.05 10.70 20.69
N VAL A 37 28.64 10.02 19.70
CA VAL A 37 28.09 9.84 18.34
C VAL A 37 27.92 8.36 18.09
N ILE A 38 26.75 7.94 17.63
CA ILE A 38 26.43 6.55 17.25
C ILE A 38 26.14 6.53 15.75
N THR A 39 26.92 5.76 14.99
CA THR A 39 26.83 5.69 13.53
C THR A 39 27.31 4.31 13.03
N SER A 40 27.55 4.16 11.74
CA SER A 40 28.13 2.95 11.15
C SER A 40 29.49 3.24 10.50
N GLU A 41 30.31 2.21 10.34
CA GLU A 41 31.63 2.34 9.70
C GLU A 41 31.50 2.91 8.28
N LYS A 42 30.57 2.38 7.46
CA LYS A 42 30.34 2.93 6.11
C LYS A 42 29.90 4.39 6.14
N ALA A 43 29.08 4.81 7.11
CA ALA A 43 28.67 6.20 7.24
C ALA A 43 29.86 7.13 7.54
N THR A 44 30.82 6.69 8.36
CA THR A 44 32.06 7.46 8.61
C THR A 44 32.93 7.60 7.36
N GLN A 45 32.90 6.61 6.47
CA GLN A 45 33.66 6.58 5.23
C GLN A 45 32.92 7.22 4.05
N SER A 46 31.73 7.78 4.26
CA SER A 46 30.83 8.30 3.21
C SER A 46 30.42 7.24 2.17
N LEU A 47 30.33 5.98 2.59
CA LEU A 47 29.94 4.82 1.78
C LEU A 47 28.56 4.24 2.16
N ALA A 48 27.87 4.83 3.14
CA ALA A 48 26.54 4.36 3.54
C ALA A 48 25.47 4.72 2.49
N PRO A 49 24.59 3.78 2.11
CA PRO A 49 23.46 4.09 1.24
C PRO A 49 22.46 5.00 1.95
N TYR A 50 21.83 5.91 1.21
CA TYR A 50 20.74 6.73 1.73
C TYR A 50 19.41 5.95 1.76
N PRO A 51 18.52 6.27 2.71
CA PRO A 51 18.77 7.10 3.89
C PRO A 51 19.58 6.34 4.96
N PHE A 52 20.38 7.06 5.74
CA PHE A 52 21.05 6.50 6.91
C PHE A 52 20.97 7.43 8.12
N GLU A 53 21.04 6.83 9.31
CA GLU A 53 20.86 7.51 10.59
C GLU A 53 22.17 7.70 11.35
N THR A 54 22.25 8.80 12.10
CA THR A 54 23.31 9.05 13.07
C THR A 54 22.68 9.65 14.32
N PHE A 55 23.09 9.16 15.48
CA PHE A 55 22.55 9.59 16.76
C PHE A 55 23.61 10.29 17.59
N PHE A 56 23.18 11.26 18.39
CA PHE A 56 24.08 12.06 19.21
C PHE A 56 23.57 12.20 20.63
N VAL A 57 24.48 12.16 21.59
CA VAL A 57 24.24 12.61 22.96
C VAL A 57 25.13 13.82 23.22
N ASP A 58 24.53 14.96 23.54
CA ASP A 58 25.27 16.11 24.04
C ASP A 58 25.57 15.89 25.53
N ARG A 59 26.85 15.77 25.92
CA ARG A 59 27.20 15.54 27.32
C ARG A 59 27.20 16.82 28.16
N SER A 60 27.15 17.99 27.53
CA SER A 60 26.88 19.25 28.23
C SER A 60 25.41 19.38 28.63
N HIS A 61 24.51 18.74 27.87
CA HIS A 61 23.08 18.61 28.18
C HIS A 61 22.70 17.12 28.22
N PRO A 62 22.97 16.38 29.31
CA PRO A 62 22.96 14.92 29.35
C PRO A 62 21.59 14.24 29.12
N SER A 63 20.52 15.03 28.99
CA SER A 63 19.19 14.58 28.56
C SER A 63 18.99 14.65 27.04
N HIS A 64 19.80 15.42 26.31
CA HIS A 64 19.61 15.69 24.89
C HIS A 64 20.11 14.52 24.03
N TYR A 65 19.15 13.87 23.37
CA TYR A 65 19.40 12.84 22.38
C TYR A 65 18.93 13.31 21.01
N TYR A 66 19.87 13.55 20.09
CA TYR A 66 19.54 13.94 18.72
C TYR A 66 19.54 12.72 17.80
N ARG A 67 18.60 12.69 16.86
CA ARG A 67 18.57 11.73 15.75
C ARG A 67 18.65 12.52 14.46
N LEU A 68 19.57 12.14 13.58
CA LEU A 68 19.77 12.76 12.28
C LEU A 68 19.60 11.68 11.21
N THR A 69 18.71 11.91 10.25
CA THR A 69 18.67 11.11 9.02
C THR A 69 19.21 11.94 7.88
N ARG A 70 20.16 11.40 7.11
CA ARG A 70 20.56 11.96 5.81
C ARG A 70 19.82 11.22 4.71
N PHE A 71 19.18 11.97 3.82
CA PHE A 71 18.43 11.45 2.66
C PHE A 71 19.21 11.56 1.35
N SER A 72 20.14 12.51 1.29
CA SER A 72 21.09 12.73 0.19
C SER A 72 22.31 13.49 0.73
N ALA A 73 23.23 13.90 -0.15
CA ALA A 73 24.39 14.71 0.22
C ALA A 73 24.00 16.09 0.77
N ASP A 74 22.86 16.62 0.33
CA ASP A 74 22.38 17.98 0.58
C ASP A 74 21.10 18.03 1.43
N LYS A 75 20.41 16.89 1.64
CA LYS A 75 19.17 16.81 2.41
C LYS A 75 19.32 15.96 3.66
N ASP A 76 19.07 16.58 4.80
CA ASP A 76 18.97 15.91 6.09
C ASP A 76 17.85 16.48 6.95
N LEU A 77 17.51 15.75 8.00
CA LEU A 77 16.49 16.13 8.98
C LEU A 77 16.93 15.63 10.35
N ALA A 78 16.77 16.48 11.37
CA ALA A 78 17.07 16.15 12.74
C ALA A 78 15.86 16.30 13.67
N THR A 79 15.85 15.55 14.76
CA THR A 79 14.94 15.74 15.89
C THR A 79 15.69 15.62 17.22
N LEU A 80 15.14 16.20 18.27
CA LEU A 80 15.66 16.17 19.64
C LEU A 80 14.64 15.47 20.55
N ASP A 81 15.11 14.49 21.31
CA ASP A 81 14.36 13.86 22.38
C ASP A 81 15.09 14.08 23.71
N THR A 82 14.43 14.76 24.64
CA THR A 82 15.00 15.06 25.98
C THR A 82 14.60 14.04 27.04
N THR A 83 13.79 13.04 26.67
CA THR A 83 13.19 12.08 27.62
C THR A 83 13.71 10.65 27.41
N ILE A 84 14.17 10.33 26.21
CA ILE A 84 14.52 8.95 25.84
C ILE A 84 15.61 8.32 26.71
N LEU A 85 16.58 9.11 27.17
CA LEU A 85 17.69 8.61 27.99
C LEU A 85 17.29 8.30 29.45
N SER A 86 16.13 8.80 29.91
CA SER A 86 15.60 8.60 31.26
C SER A 86 14.27 7.84 31.28
N ARG A 87 13.67 7.56 30.11
CA ARG A 87 12.36 6.90 29.98
C ARG A 87 12.31 5.51 30.63
N ASN A 88 13.42 4.77 30.60
CA ASN A 88 13.47 3.40 31.09
C ASN A 88 14.22 3.32 32.42
N THR A 89 13.60 2.66 33.41
CA THR A 89 14.24 2.36 34.69
C THR A 89 15.25 1.24 34.50
N LEU A 90 16.49 1.47 34.95
CA LEU A 90 17.57 0.48 34.90
C LEU A 90 17.82 -0.06 36.31
N THR A 91 17.77 -1.38 36.48
CA THR A 91 18.13 -2.05 37.73
C THR A 91 19.58 -2.48 37.65
N LEU A 92 20.42 -1.96 38.54
CA LEU A 92 21.81 -2.39 38.66
C LEU A 92 21.88 -3.77 39.34
N THR A 93 22.85 -4.58 38.94
CA THR A 93 23.10 -5.90 39.52
C THR A 93 24.55 -5.99 39.99
N GLU A 94 24.85 -6.97 40.84
CA GLU A 94 26.21 -7.26 41.31
C GLU A 94 27.04 -8.08 40.31
N GLU A 95 26.44 -8.48 39.19
CA GLU A 95 27.12 -9.27 38.18
C GLU A 95 28.20 -8.47 37.45
N THR A 96 29.35 -9.10 37.26
CA THR A 96 30.50 -8.53 36.58
C THR A 96 31.12 -9.50 35.59
N LYS A 97 31.71 -8.97 34.51
CA LYS A 97 32.53 -9.74 33.58
C LYS A 97 33.57 -8.85 32.90
N ARG A 98 34.53 -9.44 32.20
CA ARG A 98 35.52 -8.68 31.41
C ARG A 98 35.17 -8.70 29.93
N ILE A 99 35.19 -7.53 29.30
CA ILE A 99 35.03 -7.37 27.85
C ILE A 99 36.19 -6.50 27.37
N LEU A 100 36.98 -7.00 26.40
CA LEU A 100 38.20 -6.34 25.91
C LEU A 100 39.17 -5.90 27.03
N GLY A 101 39.27 -6.70 28.10
CA GLY A 101 40.11 -6.42 29.26
C GLY A 101 39.49 -5.50 30.33
N TYR A 102 38.42 -4.77 30.00
CA TYR A 102 37.74 -3.86 30.93
C TYR A 102 36.76 -4.62 31.83
N LEU A 103 36.78 -4.31 33.14
CA LEU A 103 35.76 -4.80 34.06
C LEU A 103 34.43 -4.09 33.77
N CYS A 104 33.40 -4.87 33.46
CA CYS A 104 32.04 -4.42 33.21
C CYS A 104 31.10 -4.83 34.34
N LYS A 105 30.17 -3.95 34.67
CA LYS A 105 29.00 -4.21 35.54
C LYS A 105 27.76 -4.43 34.68
N LYS A 106 26.78 -5.17 35.20
CA LYS A 106 25.49 -5.38 34.50
C LYS A 106 24.37 -4.52 35.08
N ALA A 107 23.62 -3.89 34.18
CA ALA A 107 22.29 -3.36 34.45
C ALA A 107 21.25 -4.10 33.60
N ILE A 108 20.02 -4.20 34.10
CA ILE A 108 18.90 -4.82 33.38
C ILE A 108 17.72 -3.87 33.27
N THR A 109 16.93 -4.02 32.22
CA THR A 109 15.65 -3.32 32.04
C THR A 109 14.71 -4.11 31.15
N SER A 110 13.44 -3.68 31.08
CA SER A 110 12.45 -4.26 30.18
C SER A 110 11.87 -3.16 29.29
N VAL A 111 11.91 -3.37 27.98
CA VAL A 111 11.35 -2.44 26.99
C VAL A 111 10.38 -3.19 26.08
N ASN A 112 9.09 -2.84 26.16
CA ASN A 112 8.02 -3.52 25.42
C ASN A 112 8.10 -5.05 25.58
N SER A 113 8.23 -5.52 26.83
CA SER A 113 8.39 -6.93 27.22
C SER A 113 9.69 -7.62 26.78
N ASN A 114 10.62 -6.92 26.13
CA ASN A 114 11.94 -7.46 25.85
C ASN A 114 12.85 -7.28 27.07
N SER A 115 13.50 -8.36 27.50
CA SER A 115 14.52 -8.31 28.53
C SER A 115 15.82 -7.78 27.92
N ILE A 116 16.36 -6.72 28.51
CA ILE A 116 17.59 -6.07 28.06
C ILE A 116 18.65 -6.18 29.16
N GLU A 117 19.83 -6.68 28.81
CA GLU A 117 21.03 -6.60 29.64
C GLU A 117 22.03 -5.61 29.05
N ILE A 118 22.64 -4.81 29.92
CA ILE A 118 23.59 -3.77 29.54
C ILE A 118 24.85 -3.97 30.37
N TRP A 119 25.94 -4.31 29.69
CA TRP A 119 27.26 -4.49 30.30
C TRP A 119 28.13 -3.26 30.04
N TYR A 120 28.50 -2.54 31.09
CA TYR A 120 29.17 -1.24 30.97
C TYR A 120 30.39 -1.11 31.89
N THR A 121 31.39 -0.34 31.45
CA THR A 121 32.61 -0.03 32.21
C THR A 121 32.70 1.47 32.53
N ASN A 122 33.31 1.80 33.67
CA ASN A 122 33.64 3.16 34.08
C ASN A 122 35.15 3.46 34.03
N ALA A 123 35.96 2.50 33.57
CA ALA A 123 37.43 2.58 33.61
C ALA A 123 38.03 3.68 32.71
N LEU A 124 37.30 4.11 31.68
CA LEU A 124 37.79 5.05 30.66
C LEU A 124 37.36 6.52 30.89
N SER A 125 36.64 6.79 31.99
CA SER A 125 36.13 8.13 32.34
C SER A 125 35.34 8.83 31.24
N VAL A 126 34.72 8.05 30.34
CA VAL A 126 33.78 8.48 29.30
C VAL A 126 32.50 7.66 29.40
N LYS A 127 31.41 8.18 28.84
CA LYS A 127 30.12 7.50 28.75
C LYS A 127 29.77 7.26 27.29
N GLY A 128 29.05 6.19 26.98
CA GLY A 128 28.65 5.90 25.61
C GLY A 128 27.96 4.56 25.52
N ALA A 129 27.12 4.39 24.51
CA ALA A 129 26.47 3.11 24.26
C ALA A 129 26.17 2.94 22.77
N PRO A 130 26.03 1.69 22.31
CA PRO A 130 25.61 1.39 20.93
C PRO A 130 24.14 1.76 20.63
N THR A 131 23.36 2.10 21.66
CA THR A 131 21.93 2.46 21.58
C THR A 131 21.64 3.64 22.51
N GLU A 132 20.41 4.14 22.56
CA GLU A 132 19.94 5.09 23.57
C GLU A 132 20.02 4.53 25.01
N LEU A 133 19.86 3.22 25.18
CA LEU A 133 19.89 2.55 26.46
C LEU A 133 21.31 2.47 27.04
N GLY A 134 21.44 2.78 28.33
CA GLY A 134 22.71 2.69 29.06
C GLY A 134 23.67 3.88 28.85
N GLN A 135 23.30 4.86 28.02
CA GLN A 135 24.13 6.03 27.72
C GLN A 135 24.63 6.80 28.95
N ASN A 136 23.91 6.73 30.07
CA ASN A 136 24.24 7.46 31.29
C ASN A 136 24.92 6.61 32.38
N LEU A 137 25.11 5.29 32.16
CA LEU A 137 25.73 4.35 33.12
C LEU A 137 27.26 4.38 33.13
N GLY A 138 27.87 4.51 31.95
CA GLY A 138 29.29 4.35 31.68
C GLY A 138 29.50 4.12 30.18
N LEU A 139 30.62 3.53 29.78
CA LEU A 139 30.80 3.02 28.42
C LEU A 139 30.25 1.59 28.32
N VAL A 140 29.12 1.41 27.66
CA VAL A 140 28.50 0.11 27.38
C VAL A 140 29.36 -0.62 26.36
N LEU A 141 29.83 -1.82 26.71
CA LEU A 141 30.62 -2.69 25.84
C LEU A 141 29.81 -3.88 25.32
N GLU A 142 28.66 -4.18 25.92
CA GLU A 142 27.73 -5.15 25.36
C GLU A 142 26.28 -4.84 25.73
N TYR A 143 25.41 -4.98 24.74
CA TYR A 143 23.97 -4.91 24.84
C TYR A 143 23.37 -6.26 24.43
N VAL A 144 22.52 -6.85 25.27
CA VAL A 144 21.87 -8.14 25.00
C VAL A 144 20.36 -7.98 25.09
N ARG A 145 19.65 -8.32 24.01
CA ARG A 145 18.18 -8.37 23.98
C ARG A 145 17.72 -9.83 23.93
N ASN A 146 16.87 -10.22 24.89
CA ASN A 146 16.27 -11.55 25.03
C ASN A 146 17.28 -12.71 25.00
N GLY A 147 18.52 -12.47 25.45
CA GLY A 147 19.60 -13.45 25.44
C GLY A 147 20.17 -13.81 24.06
N ASN A 148 19.47 -13.51 22.96
CA ASN A 148 19.81 -14.01 21.62
C ASN A 148 20.34 -12.94 20.66
N SER A 149 19.99 -11.66 20.85
CA SER A 149 20.43 -10.56 19.99
C SER A 149 21.46 -9.73 20.74
N LYS A 150 22.71 -9.71 20.28
CA LYS A 150 23.81 -9.02 20.97
C LYS A 150 24.41 -7.92 20.09
N ILE A 151 24.81 -6.82 20.71
CA ILE A 151 25.69 -5.80 20.14
C ILE A 151 26.91 -5.73 21.07
N THR A 152 28.03 -6.31 20.64
CA THR A 152 29.22 -6.48 21.48
C THR A 152 30.40 -5.70 20.89
N ALA A 153 31.10 -4.95 21.74
CA ALA A 153 32.30 -4.22 21.35
C ALA A 153 33.42 -5.19 20.94
N THR A 154 34.01 -4.95 19.77
CA THR A 154 35.14 -5.72 19.22
C THR A 154 36.46 -4.98 19.33
N GLU A 155 36.43 -3.64 19.38
CA GLU A 155 37.61 -2.80 19.54
C GLU A 155 37.27 -1.53 20.33
N VAL A 156 38.16 -1.10 21.22
CA VAL A 156 38.13 0.22 21.88
C VAL A 156 39.46 0.92 21.58
N LYS A 157 39.42 1.91 20.69
CA LYS A 157 40.60 2.64 20.21
C LYS A 157 40.63 4.06 20.76
N LYS A 158 41.76 4.41 21.37
CA LYS A 158 42.06 5.79 21.81
C LYS A 158 42.29 6.69 20.59
N ILE A 159 41.68 7.86 20.56
CA ILE A 159 41.81 8.85 19.48
C ILE A 159 41.99 10.25 20.06
N ASP A 160 42.68 11.15 19.35
CA ASP A 160 42.99 12.48 19.87
C ASP A 160 41.74 13.36 19.99
N HIS A 161 40.84 13.27 19.02
CA HIS A 161 39.55 13.96 19.00
C HIS A 161 38.53 13.19 18.16
N ILE A 162 37.24 13.45 18.39
CA ILE A 162 36.16 12.92 17.53
C ILE A 162 36.27 13.61 16.16
N PRO A 163 36.28 12.88 15.02
CA PRO A 163 36.46 13.49 13.71
C PRO A 163 35.39 14.55 13.38
N ASN A 164 35.80 15.68 12.80
CA ASN A 164 34.91 16.81 12.50
C ASN A 164 33.75 16.47 11.56
N HIS A 165 33.87 15.43 10.73
CA HIS A 165 32.80 15.01 9.81
C HIS A 165 31.72 14.15 10.49
N VAL A 166 31.98 13.64 11.70
CA VAL A 166 31.01 12.87 12.51
C VAL A 166 30.55 13.57 13.78
N THR A 167 31.25 14.61 14.24
CA THR A 167 30.90 15.34 15.47
C THR A 167 29.46 15.90 15.43
N LEU A 168 28.84 16.03 16.61
CA LEU A 168 27.62 16.80 16.78
C LEU A 168 27.84 18.22 16.25
N ARG A 169 26.90 18.68 15.42
CA ARG A 169 26.89 20.01 14.82
C ARG A 169 25.54 20.67 15.07
N LYS A 170 25.46 21.98 14.83
CA LYS A 170 24.18 22.67 14.75
C LYS A 170 23.40 22.17 13.52
N PHE A 171 22.16 21.77 13.73
CA PHE A 171 21.27 21.34 12.65
C PHE A 171 20.59 22.56 12.01
N SER A 172 20.50 22.57 10.69
CA SER A 172 19.79 23.62 9.92
C SER A 172 18.27 23.52 10.11
N LYS A 173 17.74 22.30 10.25
CA LYS A 173 16.33 22.00 10.47
C LYS A 173 16.17 20.99 11.60
N LEU A 174 15.46 21.39 12.65
CA LEU A 174 15.02 20.53 13.75
C LEU A 174 13.49 20.45 13.71
N VAL A 175 12.94 19.24 13.70
CA VAL A 175 11.48 19.00 13.69
C VAL A 175 11.06 18.16 14.89
N ASP A 176 9.75 18.14 15.17
CA ASP A 176 9.17 17.26 16.18
C ASP A 176 9.34 15.78 15.82
N ALA A 177 9.17 14.91 16.81
CA ALA A 177 9.41 13.48 16.66
C ALA A 177 8.47 12.78 15.66
N LEU A 178 7.22 13.24 15.54
CA LEU A 178 6.23 12.64 14.64
C LEU A 178 6.57 13.00 13.19
N THR A 179 6.84 14.27 12.91
CA THR A 179 7.29 14.73 11.59
C THR A 179 8.60 14.03 11.19
N TYR A 180 9.55 13.87 12.11
CA TYR A 180 10.79 13.14 11.84
C TYR A 180 10.51 11.69 11.43
N GLN A 181 9.71 10.96 12.20
CA GLN A 181 9.39 9.56 11.92
C GLN A 181 8.67 9.38 10.58
N ASP A 182 7.72 10.28 10.27
CA ASP A 182 6.95 10.25 9.03
C ASP A 182 7.83 10.51 7.80
N GLU A 183 8.69 11.53 7.83
CA GLU A 183 9.63 11.83 6.73
C GLU A 183 10.66 10.72 6.53
N VAL A 184 11.19 10.14 7.62
CA VAL A 184 12.09 8.99 7.55
C VAL A 184 11.38 7.79 6.95
N TRP A 185 10.16 7.49 7.37
CA TRP A 185 9.38 6.40 6.80
C TRP A 185 9.11 6.61 5.31
N LYS A 186 8.61 7.79 4.91
CA LYS A 186 8.33 8.14 3.50
C LYS A 186 9.54 8.08 2.59
N SER A 187 10.74 8.30 3.11
CA SER A 187 11.96 8.21 2.32
C SER A 187 12.36 6.78 1.92
N ARG A 188 11.76 5.75 2.54
CA ARG A 188 12.11 4.34 2.31
C ARG A 188 11.40 3.73 1.09
N PHE A 189 10.47 4.45 0.48
CA PHE A 189 9.69 3.98 -0.66
C PHE A 189 9.37 5.12 -1.61
N ILE A 190 8.97 4.78 -2.84
CA ILE A 190 8.53 5.76 -3.83
C ILE A 190 7.05 6.02 -3.61
N ARG A 191 6.66 7.29 -3.58
CA ARG A 191 5.27 7.72 -3.46
C ARG A 191 4.89 8.57 -4.65
N ILE A 192 3.90 8.12 -5.41
CA ILE A 192 3.34 8.82 -6.57
C ILE A 192 1.94 9.30 -6.19
N PRO A 193 1.77 10.57 -5.79
CA PRO A 193 0.44 11.12 -5.54
C PRO A 193 -0.30 11.30 -6.87
N ILE A 194 -1.51 10.76 -6.96
CA ILE A 194 -2.33 10.80 -8.17
C ILE A 194 -3.40 11.87 -8.01
N PHE A 195 -4.29 11.70 -7.02
CA PHE A 195 -5.37 12.63 -6.68
C PHE A 195 -5.27 13.09 -5.23
N GLN A 196 -5.64 14.33 -4.95
CA GLN A 196 -5.66 14.87 -3.58
C GLN A 196 -6.96 15.64 -3.34
N ASN A 197 -7.86 15.03 -2.56
CA ASN A 197 -9.18 15.58 -2.22
C ASN A 197 -10.02 16.00 -3.44
N GLU A 198 -9.91 15.23 -4.51
CA GLU A 198 -10.57 15.46 -5.79
C GLU A 198 -12.04 15.08 -5.73
N GLN A 199 -12.89 15.89 -6.34
CA GLN A 199 -14.32 15.59 -6.39
C GLN A 199 -14.62 14.57 -7.50
N ILE A 200 -15.51 13.63 -7.23
CA ILE A 200 -16.16 12.76 -8.23
C ILE A 200 -17.67 12.92 -8.03
N ASN A 201 -18.38 13.46 -9.02
CA ASN A 201 -19.79 13.84 -8.88
C ASN A 201 -20.51 13.74 -10.22
N PHE A 202 -21.82 14.00 -10.22
CA PHE A 202 -22.61 14.14 -11.43
C PHE A 202 -22.99 15.61 -11.66
N SER A 203 -22.49 16.18 -12.75
CA SER A 203 -22.72 17.57 -13.15
C SER A 203 -22.86 17.67 -14.67
N GLU A 204 -23.82 18.48 -15.12
CA GLU A 204 -24.00 18.81 -16.55
C GLU A 204 -22.78 19.52 -17.15
N LYS A 205 -22.00 20.21 -16.31
CA LYS A 205 -20.78 20.91 -16.72
C LYS A 205 -19.61 20.35 -15.93
N VAL A 206 -18.65 19.79 -16.67
CA VAL A 206 -17.36 19.35 -16.14
C VAL A 206 -16.24 20.07 -16.86
N THR A 207 -15.25 20.53 -16.09
CA THR A 207 -14.06 21.18 -16.64
C THR A 207 -12.87 20.29 -16.32
N SER A 208 -12.10 19.94 -17.35
CA SER A 208 -10.83 19.23 -17.18
C SER A 208 -9.69 20.24 -17.04
N ASP A 209 -8.71 19.91 -16.20
CA ASP A 209 -7.48 20.66 -16.03
C ASP A 209 -6.27 19.71 -16.15
N SER A 210 -5.36 19.71 -15.18
CA SER A 210 -4.38 18.63 -15.02
C SER A 210 -5.01 17.24 -14.79
N ILE A 211 -6.28 17.20 -14.40
CA ILE A 211 -7.11 16.02 -14.22
C ILE A 211 -8.21 16.05 -15.27
N LEU A 212 -8.27 14.98 -16.06
CA LEU A 212 -9.30 14.77 -17.06
C LEU A 212 -10.57 14.27 -16.38
N ARG A 213 -11.71 14.84 -16.75
CA ARG A 213 -13.04 14.48 -16.20
C ARG A 213 -13.95 14.00 -17.32
N PHE A 214 -14.53 12.82 -17.14
CA PHE A 214 -15.43 12.19 -18.12
C PHE A 214 -16.77 11.80 -17.46
N ALA A 215 -17.74 11.37 -18.27
CA ALA A 215 -19.02 10.84 -17.82
C ALA A 215 -19.72 11.76 -16.79
N SER A 216 -19.86 13.04 -17.15
CA SER A 216 -20.46 14.08 -16.29
C SER A 216 -19.79 14.24 -14.91
N GLY A 217 -18.53 13.81 -14.77
CA GLY A 217 -17.70 14.02 -13.57
C GLY A 217 -17.54 12.78 -12.70
N THR A 218 -18.20 11.68 -13.06
CA THR A 218 -18.16 10.40 -12.34
C THR A 218 -16.85 9.64 -12.55
N VAL A 219 -16.04 10.07 -13.52
CA VAL A 219 -14.71 9.52 -13.82
C VAL A 219 -13.67 10.64 -13.82
N ILE A 220 -12.60 10.44 -13.07
CA ILE A 220 -11.40 11.28 -13.13
C ILE A 220 -10.19 10.47 -13.58
N VAL A 221 -9.33 11.04 -14.42
CA VAL A 221 -8.14 10.38 -14.97
C VAL A 221 -6.95 11.32 -14.95
N LYS A 222 -5.77 10.81 -14.60
CA LYS A 222 -4.51 11.56 -14.63
C LYS A 222 -3.39 10.72 -15.25
N LYS A 223 -2.56 11.38 -16.07
CA LYS A 223 -1.31 10.79 -16.56
C LYS A 223 -0.24 10.91 -15.47
N VAL A 224 0.42 9.81 -15.13
CA VAL A 224 1.47 9.77 -14.11
C VAL A 224 2.71 9.04 -14.64
N LYS A 225 3.88 9.51 -14.24
CA LYS A 225 5.16 8.88 -14.59
C LYS A 225 5.60 7.93 -13.49
N VAL A 226 5.78 6.66 -13.83
CA VAL A 226 6.34 5.65 -12.94
C VAL A 226 7.83 5.51 -13.27
N PRO A 227 8.74 5.62 -12.28
CA PRO A 227 10.17 5.46 -12.54
C PRO A 227 10.48 4.01 -12.92
N GLU A 228 11.69 3.78 -13.44
CA GLU A 228 12.18 2.42 -13.64
C GLU A 228 12.36 1.74 -12.27
N LEU A 229 11.82 0.54 -12.15
CA LEU A 229 11.76 -0.19 -10.88
C LEU A 229 12.70 -1.37 -10.87
N LYS A 230 13.34 -1.60 -9.73
CA LYS A 230 14.16 -2.80 -9.50
C LYS A 230 13.25 -4.02 -9.38
N THR A 231 13.73 -5.18 -9.82
CA THR A 231 13.08 -6.48 -9.58
C THR A 231 12.84 -6.69 -8.09
N GLY A 232 11.70 -7.29 -7.73
CA GLY A 232 11.34 -7.57 -6.34
C GLY A 232 10.66 -6.41 -5.58
N SER A 233 10.41 -5.29 -6.24
CA SER A 233 9.58 -4.20 -5.68
C SER A 233 8.12 -4.64 -5.53
N GLN A 234 7.41 -3.99 -4.60
CA GLN A 234 5.97 -4.19 -4.42
C GLN A 234 5.24 -2.87 -4.60
N ALA A 235 4.08 -2.92 -5.25
CA ALA A 235 3.25 -1.74 -5.50
C ALA A 235 1.90 -1.84 -4.81
N PHE A 236 1.44 -0.73 -4.25
CA PHE A 236 0.11 -0.61 -3.66
C PHE A 236 -0.58 0.64 -4.18
N VAL A 237 -1.84 0.50 -4.61
CA VAL A 237 -2.75 1.64 -4.74
C VAL A 237 -3.48 1.83 -3.41
N GLN A 238 -3.63 3.09 -3.00
CA GLN A 238 -4.38 3.47 -1.80
C GLN A 238 -5.34 4.61 -2.15
N LEU A 239 -6.63 4.37 -1.94
CA LEU A 239 -7.70 5.33 -2.11
C LEU A 239 -8.31 5.67 -0.75
N ILE A 240 -8.47 6.96 -0.46
CA ILE A 240 -9.30 7.45 0.64
C ILE A 240 -10.52 8.10 0.01
N GLU A 241 -11.71 7.71 0.45
CA GLU A 241 -12.99 8.21 -0.05
C GLU A 241 -13.82 8.80 1.10
N ARG A 242 -14.55 9.87 0.78
CA ARG A 242 -15.58 10.48 1.62
C ARG A 242 -16.77 10.84 0.77
N SER A 243 -17.98 10.65 1.31
CA SER A 243 -19.14 11.30 0.71
C SER A 243 -18.98 12.82 0.83
N ASN A 244 -19.47 13.53 -0.18
CA ASN A 244 -19.61 14.97 -0.22
C ASN A 244 -21.04 15.37 -0.62
N GLY A 245 -22.00 14.47 -0.41
CA GLY A 245 -23.42 14.67 -0.71
C GLY A 245 -24.15 13.38 -1.04
N ASP A 246 -23.46 12.40 -1.65
CA ASP A 246 -24.10 11.14 -2.04
C ASP A 246 -24.31 10.21 -0.83
N ALA A 247 -25.53 9.72 -0.66
CA ALA A 247 -25.93 8.87 0.46
C ALA A 247 -25.80 7.36 0.17
N TYR A 248 -25.60 6.97 -1.09
CA TYR A 248 -25.67 5.58 -1.54
C TYR A 248 -24.32 4.87 -1.53
N ASP A 249 -24.38 3.54 -1.52
CA ASP A 249 -23.27 2.62 -1.73
C ASP A 249 -23.00 2.43 -3.23
N ARG A 250 -22.00 3.14 -3.75
CA ARG A 250 -21.70 3.18 -5.17
C ARG A 250 -20.62 2.19 -5.56
N THR A 251 -20.76 1.63 -6.76
CA THR A 251 -19.67 0.91 -7.41
C THR A 251 -18.54 1.88 -7.71
N GLY A 252 -17.33 1.52 -7.30
CA GLY A 252 -16.11 2.26 -7.57
C GLY A 252 -15.03 1.38 -8.19
N SER A 253 -14.22 1.98 -9.06
CA SER A 253 -13.10 1.30 -9.71
C SER A 253 -11.90 2.23 -9.82
N VAL A 254 -10.75 1.80 -9.29
CA VAL A 254 -9.45 2.37 -9.63
C VAL A 254 -8.88 1.54 -10.77
N PHE A 255 -8.59 2.19 -11.89
CA PHE A 255 -8.19 1.52 -13.12
C PHE A 255 -6.98 2.17 -13.79
N MET A 256 -6.29 1.40 -14.61
CA MET A 256 -5.23 1.85 -15.49
C MET A 256 -5.64 1.57 -16.94
N ILE A 257 -5.45 2.56 -17.81
CA ILE A 257 -5.75 2.40 -19.23
C ILE A 257 -4.67 1.55 -19.89
N ALA A 258 -5.08 0.50 -20.59
CA ALA A 258 -4.19 -0.33 -21.38
C ALA A 258 -3.82 0.41 -22.68
N GLU A 259 -2.52 0.49 -22.96
CA GLU A 259 -1.94 1.16 -24.14
C GLU A 259 -1.08 0.19 -24.96
N ASP A 260 -1.36 -1.12 -24.87
CA ASP A 260 -0.70 -2.19 -25.65
C ASP A 260 -1.29 -2.36 -27.06
N GLN A 261 -2.30 -1.57 -27.42
CA GLN A 261 -3.05 -1.67 -28.66
C GLN A 261 -3.19 -0.31 -29.35
N ALA A 262 -3.54 -0.33 -30.64
CA ALA A 262 -3.69 0.88 -31.44
C ALA A 262 -4.81 1.81 -30.94
N GLN A 263 -5.91 1.25 -30.43
CA GLN A 263 -6.98 1.98 -29.78
C GLN A 263 -6.99 1.67 -28.28
N SER A 264 -7.07 2.72 -27.46
CA SER A 264 -7.16 2.63 -26.01
C SER A 264 -8.56 2.96 -25.52
N PHE A 265 -8.88 2.61 -24.27
CA PHE A 265 -10.12 3.05 -23.63
C PHE A 265 -10.21 4.58 -23.52
N LEU A 266 -9.07 5.29 -23.44
CA LEU A 266 -9.03 6.75 -23.41
C LEU A 266 -9.59 7.37 -24.70
N ASP A 267 -9.42 6.70 -25.84
CA ASP A 267 -9.97 7.16 -27.11
C ASP A 267 -11.50 7.12 -27.09
N GLY A 268 -12.08 6.06 -26.51
CA GLY A 268 -13.53 5.97 -26.27
C GLY A 268 -14.01 7.04 -25.29
N MET A 269 -13.26 7.30 -24.21
CA MET A 269 -13.58 8.37 -23.26
C MET A 269 -13.62 9.75 -23.91
N LYS A 270 -12.72 10.03 -24.87
CA LYS A 270 -12.62 11.32 -25.56
C LYS A 270 -13.61 11.48 -26.72
N ASN A 271 -13.80 10.41 -27.50
CA ASN A 271 -14.50 10.47 -28.77
C ASN A 271 -15.92 9.86 -28.72
N GLY A 272 -16.29 9.25 -27.59
CA GLY A 272 -17.57 8.57 -27.40
C GLY A 272 -17.40 7.05 -27.31
N MET A 273 -18.13 6.41 -26.39
CA MET A 273 -17.99 4.98 -26.11
C MET A 273 -18.37 4.09 -27.29
N ASN A 274 -19.29 4.53 -28.15
CA ASN A 274 -19.68 3.85 -29.38
C ASN A 274 -18.56 3.76 -30.43
N THR A 275 -17.43 4.46 -30.25
CA THR A 275 -16.24 4.34 -31.10
C THR A 275 -15.36 3.15 -30.74
N LEU A 276 -15.57 2.55 -29.56
CA LEU A 276 -14.86 1.35 -29.14
C LEU A 276 -15.49 0.10 -29.78
N PRO A 277 -14.75 -1.02 -29.84
CA PRO A 277 -15.31 -2.28 -30.33
C PRO A 277 -16.55 -2.70 -29.54
N MET A 278 -17.60 -3.09 -30.25
CA MET A 278 -18.84 -3.58 -29.66
C MET A 278 -18.77 -5.08 -29.44
N TYR A 279 -19.02 -5.52 -28.21
CA TYR A 279 -19.28 -6.91 -27.89
C TYR A 279 -20.79 -7.19 -27.98
N SER A 280 -21.16 -8.36 -28.48
CA SER A 280 -22.52 -8.90 -28.44
C SER A 280 -22.43 -10.42 -28.36
N ASN A 281 -23.35 -11.04 -27.62
CA ASN A 281 -23.41 -12.49 -27.47
C ASN A 281 -24.71 -13.12 -27.98
N GLY A 282 -25.53 -12.33 -28.68
CA GLY A 282 -26.83 -12.76 -29.21
C GLY A 282 -28.04 -12.35 -28.37
N ASP A 283 -27.85 -11.59 -27.29
CA ASP A 283 -28.93 -11.03 -26.47
C ASP A 283 -29.69 -9.85 -27.10
N GLY A 284 -29.24 -9.37 -28.26
CA GLY A 284 -29.81 -8.22 -28.98
C GLY A 284 -29.23 -6.87 -28.57
N GLU A 285 -28.30 -6.84 -27.61
CA GLU A 285 -27.65 -5.62 -27.12
C GLU A 285 -26.20 -5.52 -27.61
N ASN A 286 -25.63 -4.32 -27.46
CA ASN A 286 -24.23 -4.02 -27.77
C ASN A 286 -23.50 -3.43 -26.56
N TYR A 287 -22.28 -3.89 -26.35
CA TYR A 287 -21.47 -3.60 -25.17
C TYR A 287 -20.13 -2.99 -25.57
N PRO A 288 -19.98 -1.66 -25.54
CA PRO A 288 -18.79 -0.98 -26.02
C PRO A 288 -17.59 -1.20 -25.09
N GLY A 289 -16.46 -1.60 -25.68
CA GLY A 289 -15.15 -1.61 -25.03
C GLY A 289 -14.98 -2.63 -23.91
N MET A 290 -15.83 -3.66 -23.82
CA MET A 290 -15.77 -4.62 -22.71
C MET A 290 -14.79 -5.79 -22.91
N VAL A 291 -14.38 -6.07 -24.15
CA VAL A 291 -13.54 -7.25 -24.46
C VAL A 291 -12.33 -6.85 -25.30
N ARG A 292 -11.23 -7.59 -25.13
CA ARG A 292 -10.04 -7.48 -25.98
C ARG A 292 -10.40 -7.85 -27.41
N THR A 293 -9.84 -7.12 -28.36
CA THR A 293 -9.87 -7.46 -29.79
C THR A 293 -8.44 -7.35 -30.36
N ALA A 294 -8.28 -7.60 -31.66
CA ALA A 294 -6.98 -7.46 -32.33
C ALA A 294 -6.40 -6.03 -32.30
N GLY A 295 -7.22 -5.00 -32.04
CA GLY A 295 -6.79 -3.60 -32.04
C GLY A 295 -7.15 -2.81 -30.79
N TYR A 296 -7.65 -3.47 -29.73
CA TYR A 296 -8.14 -2.81 -28.52
C TYR A 296 -7.99 -3.70 -27.28
N SER A 297 -7.62 -3.08 -26.17
CA SER A 297 -7.56 -3.69 -24.84
C SER A 297 -8.48 -2.97 -23.86
N PRO A 298 -9.28 -3.69 -23.06
CA PRO A 298 -10.01 -3.09 -21.96
C PRO A 298 -9.06 -2.62 -20.86
N ILE A 299 -9.55 -1.73 -19.98
CA ILE A 299 -8.79 -1.23 -18.83
C ILE A 299 -8.34 -2.36 -17.89
N TYR A 300 -7.18 -2.17 -17.26
CA TYR A 300 -6.79 -2.98 -16.10
C TYR A 300 -7.47 -2.42 -14.86
N GLU A 301 -8.29 -3.23 -14.19
CA GLU A 301 -8.89 -2.84 -12.93
C GLU A 301 -7.94 -3.15 -11.77
N LEU A 302 -7.29 -2.10 -11.28
CA LEU A 302 -6.31 -2.21 -10.19
C LEU A 302 -7.00 -2.55 -8.87
N MET A 303 -8.13 -1.89 -8.58
CA MET A 303 -8.89 -2.11 -7.36
C MET A 303 -10.38 -1.79 -7.57
N ARG A 304 -11.24 -2.79 -7.36
CA ARG A 304 -12.68 -2.58 -7.23
C ARG A 304 -13.06 -2.32 -5.78
N PHE A 305 -13.87 -1.31 -5.56
CA PHE A 305 -14.34 -0.94 -4.23
C PHE A 305 -15.80 -0.49 -4.27
N PHE A 306 -16.41 -0.42 -3.09
CA PHE A 306 -17.77 0.09 -2.93
C PHE A 306 -17.74 1.19 -1.88
N THR A 307 -18.29 2.35 -2.21
CA THR A 307 -18.43 3.42 -1.22
C THR A 307 -19.37 2.93 -0.12
N PRO A 308 -19.16 3.34 1.14
CA PRO A 308 -20.18 3.15 2.14
C PRO A 308 -21.34 4.14 1.93
N PHE A 309 -22.42 3.94 2.66
CA PHE A 309 -23.57 4.85 2.70
C PHE A 309 -23.24 6.17 3.43
N GLY A 310 -22.70 7.15 2.69
CA GLY A 310 -22.65 8.55 3.12
C GLY A 310 -21.60 8.90 4.18
N VAL A 311 -20.51 8.14 4.29
CA VAL A 311 -19.43 8.38 5.27
C VAL A 311 -18.91 9.83 5.21
N SER A 312 -18.59 10.41 6.36
CA SER A 312 -18.19 11.82 6.52
C SER A 312 -19.37 12.79 6.41
N HIS A 313 -19.91 13.02 5.20
CA HIS A 313 -20.94 14.06 4.97
C HIS A 313 -22.18 13.88 5.85
N PHE A 314 -22.55 12.63 6.16
CA PHE A 314 -23.75 12.32 6.93
C PHE A 314 -23.48 11.85 8.38
N ASN A 315 -22.24 11.97 8.88
CA ASN A 315 -21.89 11.52 10.24
C ASN A 315 -22.75 12.21 11.32
N ASP A 316 -23.08 13.49 11.14
CA ASP A 316 -23.89 14.25 12.09
C ASP A 316 -25.41 14.08 11.89
N ARG A 317 -25.84 13.39 10.82
CA ARG A 317 -27.27 13.25 10.48
C ARG A 317 -27.98 12.19 11.32
N LEU A 318 -27.29 11.10 11.67
CA LEU A 318 -27.86 10.00 12.44
C LEU A 318 -26.97 9.69 13.63
N THR A 319 -27.39 10.08 14.84
CA THR A 319 -26.70 9.67 16.06
C THR A 319 -27.35 8.39 16.59
N LEU A 320 -26.61 7.28 16.55
CA LEU A 320 -26.99 6.05 17.23
C LEU A 320 -26.16 5.91 18.51
N LYS A 321 -26.82 5.57 19.61
CA LYS A 321 -26.15 5.35 20.90
C LYS A 321 -25.01 4.34 20.72
N ASP A 322 -23.84 4.67 21.27
CA ASP A 322 -22.63 3.84 21.25
C ASP A 322 -22.07 3.53 19.84
N LYS A 323 -22.45 4.31 18.82
CA LYS A 323 -21.84 4.25 17.48
C LYS A 323 -21.14 5.56 17.14
N THR A 324 -19.84 5.47 16.88
CA THR A 324 -19.03 6.56 16.33
C THR A 324 -18.72 6.24 14.88
N TRP A 325 -19.24 7.07 13.98
CA TRP A 325 -19.03 6.90 12.54
C TRP A 325 -17.59 7.20 12.15
N GLN A 326 -17.10 6.51 11.12
CA GLN A 326 -15.80 6.78 10.52
C GLN A 326 -15.85 8.05 9.66
N ASP A 327 -14.73 8.76 9.54
CA ASP A 327 -14.66 10.03 8.77
C ASP A 327 -14.25 9.83 7.30
N ALA A 328 -13.93 8.59 6.92
CA ALA A 328 -13.58 8.20 5.55
C ALA A 328 -13.60 6.67 5.43
N ALA A 329 -13.72 6.17 4.20
CA ALA A 329 -13.35 4.80 3.87
C ALA A 329 -11.93 4.79 3.27
N LEU A 330 -11.07 3.88 3.74
CA LEU A 330 -9.72 3.68 3.23
C LEU A 330 -9.63 2.31 2.56
N TYR A 331 -9.20 2.31 1.31
CA TYR A 331 -9.01 1.13 0.49
C TYR A 331 -7.55 1.05 0.09
N ARG A 332 -6.92 -0.11 0.28
CA ARG A 332 -5.54 -0.33 -0.14
C ARG A 332 -5.37 -1.74 -0.67
N GLN A 333 -4.76 -1.87 -1.84
CA GLN A 333 -4.58 -3.15 -2.50
C GLN A 333 -3.17 -3.27 -3.08
N ASP A 334 -2.56 -4.44 -2.89
CA ASP A 334 -1.35 -4.85 -3.59
C ASP A 334 -1.69 -5.03 -5.07
N VAL A 335 -0.91 -4.38 -5.93
CA VAL A 335 -1.05 -4.38 -7.41
C VAL A 335 0.31 -4.65 -8.07
N SER A 336 1.21 -5.33 -7.35
CA SER A 336 2.57 -5.63 -7.79
C SER A 336 2.62 -6.40 -9.11
N GLU A 337 1.59 -7.17 -9.43
CA GLU A 337 1.46 -7.91 -10.69
C GLU A 337 1.47 -6.99 -11.92
N PHE A 338 1.01 -5.74 -11.78
CA PHE A 338 0.99 -4.77 -12.88
C PHE A 338 2.30 -4.02 -13.07
N LEU A 339 3.33 -4.27 -12.25
CA LEU A 339 4.60 -3.54 -12.36
C LEU A 339 5.31 -3.73 -13.71
N SER A 340 5.11 -4.87 -14.38
CA SER A 340 5.66 -5.12 -15.73
C SER A 340 5.08 -4.18 -16.80
N VAL A 341 3.85 -3.71 -16.60
CA VAL A 341 3.18 -2.77 -17.52
C VAL A 341 3.23 -1.32 -17.02
N MET A 342 3.72 -1.06 -15.80
CA MET A 342 3.90 0.29 -15.23
C MET A 342 5.35 0.80 -15.26
N SER A 343 6.33 -0.07 -14.97
CA SER A 343 7.73 0.32 -14.74
C SER A 343 8.31 1.13 -15.91
N GLY A 344 8.90 2.30 -15.61
CA GLY A 344 9.56 3.17 -16.59
C GLY A 344 8.64 3.88 -17.57
N LYS A 345 7.31 3.82 -17.40
CA LYS A 345 6.32 4.37 -18.34
C LYS A 345 5.56 5.57 -17.77
N GLU A 346 5.01 6.37 -18.67
CA GLU A 346 3.89 7.25 -18.33
C GLU A 346 2.60 6.49 -18.57
N ILE A 347 1.71 6.44 -17.58
CA ILE A 347 0.47 5.67 -17.62
C ILE A 347 -0.70 6.56 -17.22
N TYR A 348 -1.89 6.25 -17.72
CA TYR A 348 -3.13 6.88 -17.28
C TYR A 348 -3.79 6.05 -16.19
N ILE A 349 -3.93 6.63 -14.99
CA ILE A 349 -4.67 6.04 -13.87
C ILE A 349 -5.93 6.87 -13.64
N GLY A 350 -7.05 6.19 -13.47
CA GLY A 350 -8.33 6.81 -13.18
C GLY A 350 -9.06 6.21 -11.99
N THR A 351 -10.04 6.96 -11.50
CA THR A 351 -11.00 6.54 -10.49
C THR A 351 -12.40 6.84 -10.99
N TYR A 352 -13.26 5.82 -10.94
CA TYR A 352 -14.69 5.88 -11.21
C TYR A 352 -15.47 5.71 -9.91
N ILE A 353 -16.54 6.51 -9.72
CA ILE A 353 -17.61 6.25 -8.74
C ILE A 353 -18.95 6.57 -9.42
N GLY A 354 -19.76 5.55 -9.68
CA GLY A 354 -21.04 5.69 -10.37
C GLY A 354 -22.09 6.37 -9.51
N ASN A 355 -22.36 7.65 -9.76
CA ASN A 355 -23.31 8.43 -8.97
C ASN A 355 -24.09 9.45 -9.82
N TYR A 356 -25.18 9.94 -9.26
CA TYR A 356 -26.03 10.99 -9.83
C TYR A 356 -26.12 12.23 -8.93
N ASP A 357 -25.27 12.33 -7.90
CA ASP A 357 -25.32 13.42 -6.92
C ASP A 357 -24.40 14.59 -7.32
N LYS A 358 -24.87 15.83 -7.11
CA LYS A 358 -24.10 17.03 -7.44
C LYS A 358 -22.89 17.22 -6.52
N GLY A 359 -23.00 16.84 -5.25
CA GLY A 359 -21.92 16.88 -4.28
C GLY A 359 -20.96 15.70 -4.46
N GLY A 360 -21.51 14.52 -4.72
CA GLY A 360 -20.81 13.29 -5.02
C GLY A 360 -19.90 12.86 -3.87
N HIS A 361 -18.64 12.62 -4.20
CA HIS A 361 -17.60 12.10 -3.32
C HIS A 361 -16.31 12.92 -3.44
N ARG A 362 -15.44 12.81 -2.43
CA ARG A 362 -14.09 13.35 -2.41
C ARG A 362 -13.09 12.22 -2.25
N VAL A 363 -12.08 12.16 -3.11
CA VAL A 363 -11.10 11.09 -3.12
C VAL A 363 -9.65 11.58 -3.09
N SER A 364 -8.78 10.82 -2.43
CA SER A 364 -7.32 10.95 -2.56
C SER A 364 -6.75 9.59 -2.96
N LEU A 365 -5.95 9.55 -4.02
CA LEU A 365 -5.37 8.33 -4.57
C LEU A 365 -3.85 8.48 -4.65
N GLU A 366 -3.14 7.46 -4.21
CA GLU A 366 -1.69 7.34 -4.38
C GLU A 366 -1.27 5.94 -4.80
N LEU A 367 -0.17 5.87 -5.53
CA LEU A 367 0.58 4.64 -5.80
C LEU A 367 1.87 4.68 -4.96
N THR A 368 2.09 3.66 -4.14
CA THR A 368 3.33 3.51 -3.36
C THR A 368 4.10 2.28 -3.84
N ILE A 369 5.41 2.43 -4.05
CA ILE A 369 6.28 1.37 -4.54
C ILE A 369 7.42 1.16 -3.54
N HIS A 370 7.43 -0.01 -2.92
CA HIS A 370 8.30 -0.37 -1.82
C HIS A 370 9.47 -1.22 -2.35
N PRO A 371 10.73 -0.79 -2.13
CA PRO A 371 11.87 -1.63 -2.45
C PRO A 371 11.89 -2.84 -1.50
N GLY A 372 12.00 -4.06 -2.04
CA GLY A 372 11.90 -5.26 -1.23
C GLY A 372 12.45 -6.50 -1.92
N SER A 373 12.45 -7.61 -1.17
CA SER A 373 12.76 -8.95 -1.65
C SER A 373 11.47 -9.71 -1.95
N SER A 374 10.52 -9.09 -2.65
CA SER A 374 9.35 -9.83 -3.13
C SER A 374 9.85 -11.03 -3.92
N LYS A 375 9.37 -12.22 -3.57
CA LYS A 375 9.67 -13.45 -4.33
C LYS A 375 8.78 -13.56 -5.58
N MET A 376 7.83 -12.64 -5.77
CA MET A 376 7.04 -12.58 -6.99
C MET A 376 7.90 -11.99 -8.11
N GLU A 377 8.21 -12.81 -9.11
CA GLU A 377 8.64 -12.32 -10.42
C GLU A 377 7.50 -11.49 -11.02
N TYR A 378 7.83 -10.42 -11.76
CA TYR A 378 6.82 -9.62 -12.44
C TYR A 378 6.26 -10.43 -13.62
N PRO A 379 4.98 -10.84 -13.59
CA PRO A 379 4.40 -11.56 -14.70
C PRO A 379 4.25 -10.62 -15.91
N GLN A 380 4.20 -11.18 -17.11
CA GLN A 380 3.56 -10.52 -18.24
C GLN A 380 2.07 -10.39 -17.94
N VAL A 381 1.46 -9.28 -18.35
CA VAL A 381 0.05 -8.98 -18.04
C VAL A 381 -0.72 -8.66 -19.32
N LEU A 382 -1.83 -9.35 -19.54
CA LEU A 382 -2.70 -9.15 -20.70
C LEU A 382 -4.14 -8.87 -20.26
N SER A 383 -4.69 -7.70 -20.60
CA SER A 383 -6.09 -7.38 -20.31
C SER A 383 -7.00 -8.10 -21.31
N ILE A 384 -7.94 -8.93 -20.84
CA ILE A 384 -8.81 -9.76 -21.70
C ILE A 384 -10.24 -9.23 -21.72
N PHE A 385 -10.82 -8.91 -20.56
CA PHE A 385 -12.17 -8.37 -20.48
C PHE A 385 -12.35 -7.48 -19.25
N ASN A 386 -13.23 -6.50 -19.38
CA ASN A 386 -13.76 -5.73 -18.26
C ASN A 386 -15.18 -5.27 -18.58
N SER A 387 -16.17 -5.87 -17.93
CA SER A 387 -17.58 -5.52 -18.08
C SER A 387 -18.04 -4.41 -17.14
N THR A 388 -17.19 -3.97 -16.20
CA THR A 388 -17.47 -2.79 -15.38
C THR A 388 -17.56 -1.57 -16.26
N ASN A 389 -18.78 -1.05 -16.36
CA ASN A 389 -19.11 0.12 -17.14
C ASN A 389 -18.66 1.40 -16.43
N VAL A 390 -17.35 1.62 -16.32
CA VAL A 390 -16.79 2.83 -15.70
C VAL A 390 -17.27 4.12 -16.39
N MET A 391 -17.73 4.03 -17.64
CA MET A 391 -18.37 5.12 -18.37
C MET A 391 -19.90 4.99 -18.39
N GLU A 392 -20.52 4.51 -17.30
CA GLU A 392 -21.99 4.38 -17.14
C GLU A 392 -22.71 5.66 -17.55
N MET A 393 -22.35 6.79 -16.94
CA MET A 393 -22.89 8.12 -17.25
C MET A 393 -22.25 8.74 -18.51
N GLY A 394 -21.47 7.97 -19.26
CA GLY A 394 -20.77 8.37 -20.48
C GLY A 394 -21.13 7.51 -21.70
N GLY A 395 -22.20 6.70 -21.62
CA GLY A 395 -22.72 5.91 -22.73
C GLY A 395 -22.20 4.46 -22.81
N GLN A 396 -21.56 3.95 -21.76
CA GLN A 396 -21.22 2.52 -21.65
C GLN A 396 -22.35 1.75 -20.94
N THR A 397 -22.87 0.72 -21.59
CA THR A 397 -24.04 -0.05 -21.14
C THR A 397 -23.72 -0.96 -19.95
N TYR A 398 -24.74 -1.30 -19.15
CA TYR A 398 -24.62 -2.30 -18.07
C TYR A 398 -24.45 -3.70 -18.64
N ALA A 399 -23.56 -4.51 -18.06
CA ALA A 399 -23.24 -5.86 -18.53
C ALA A 399 -24.32 -6.90 -18.21
N ARG A 400 -25.35 -6.97 -19.06
CA ARG A 400 -26.53 -7.85 -18.93
C ARG A 400 -26.48 -9.11 -19.79
N PHE A 401 -25.40 -9.30 -20.54
CA PHE A 401 -25.22 -10.41 -21.47
C PHE A 401 -25.12 -11.78 -20.80
N PHE A 402 -24.99 -11.86 -19.47
CA PHE A 402 -25.08 -13.14 -18.73
C PHE A 402 -26.50 -13.73 -18.68
N SER A 403 -27.50 -13.00 -19.16
CA SER A 403 -28.84 -13.54 -19.43
C SER A 403 -28.87 -14.63 -20.52
N GLN A 404 -27.82 -14.70 -21.35
CA GLN A 404 -27.68 -15.75 -22.36
C GLN A 404 -26.69 -16.82 -21.89
N GLU A 405 -26.93 -18.07 -22.27
CA GLU A 405 -26.07 -19.22 -21.95
C GLU A 405 -24.59 -18.98 -22.35
N LYS A 406 -24.39 -18.28 -23.47
CA LYS A 406 -23.05 -17.91 -23.95
C LYS A 406 -22.27 -17.06 -22.94
N GLY A 407 -22.95 -16.20 -22.18
CA GLY A 407 -22.32 -15.29 -21.22
C GLY A 407 -21.28 -14.38 -21.88
N LEU A 408 -20.12 -14.27 -21.24
CA LEU A 408 -18.96 -13.56 -21.78
C LEU A 408 -18.01 -14.56 -22.46
N GLU A 409 -17.71 -14.37 -23.74
CA GLU A 409 -16.74 -15.21 -24.46
C GLU A 409 -15.73 -14.32 -25.20
N VAL A 410 -14.44 -14.53 -24.95
CA VAL A 410 -13.36 -13.74 -25.54
C VAL A 410 -12.27 -14.67 -26.06
N SER A 411 -11.90 -14.49 -27.32
CA SER A 411 -10.69 -15.09 -27.86
C SER A 411 -9.49 -14.15 -27.70
N PHE A 412 -8.34 -14.72 -27.36
CA PHE A 412 -7.07 -14.01 -27.30
C PHE A 412 -5.97 -14.87 -27.92
N GLU A 413 -4.83 -14.27 -28.19
CA GLU A 413 -3.68 -14.93 -28.80
C GLU A 413 -2.43 -14.69 -27.97
N LEU A 414 -1.62 -15.74 -27.84
CA LEU A 414 -0.31 -15.70 -27.20
C LEU A 414 0.78 -15.87 -28.26
N ASP A 415 1.71 -14.91 -28.33
CA ASP A 415 2.81 -14.96 -29.31
C ASP A 415 3.79 -16.12 -29.04
N LYS A 416 3.83 -16.60 -27.80
CA LYS A 416 4.76 -17.62 -27.30
C LYS A 416 4.05 -18.53 -26.30
N ASP A 417 4.62 -19.72 -26.09
CA ASP A 417 4.23 -20.58 -24.97
C ASP A 417 4.34 -19.78 -23.67
N ALA A 418 3.31 -19.88 -22.83
CA ALA A 418 3.19 -19.16 -21.57
C ALA A 418 3.12 -20.15 -20.41
N HIS A 419 3.90 -19.88 -19.36
CA HIS A 419 3.94 -20.73 -18.18
C HIS A 419 3.27 -20.08 -16.97
N ASP A 420 2.73 -20.89 -16.06
CA ASP A 420 2.08 -20.43 -14.82
C ASP A 420 1.01 -19.36 -15.11
N VAL A 421 0.17 -19.61 -16.11
CA VAL A 421 -0.87 -18.68 -16.53
C VAL A 421 -1.96 -18.63 -15.47
N GLN A 422 -2.30 -17.44 -15.02
CA GLN A 422 -3.37 -17.18 -14.07
C GLN A 422 -4.33 -16.14 -14.63
N LEU A 423 -5.63 -16.36 -14.44
CA LEU A 423 -6.64 -15.32 -14.65
C LEU A 423 -6.87 -14.59 -13.32
N ARG A 424 -6.47 -13.32 -13.26
CA ARG A 424 -6.87 -12.39 -12.21
C ARG A 424 -8.32 -11.96 -12.47
N TYR A 425 -9.25 -12.53 -11.71
CA TYR A 425 -10.69 -12.40 -11.91
C TYR A 425 -11.36 -11.63 -10.76
N ILE A 426 -11.95 -10.47 -11.05
CA ILE A 426 -12.79 -9.73 -10.10
C ILE A 426 -14.24 -9.86 -10.56
N THR A 427 -15.15 -10.22 -9.66
CA THR A 427 -16.58 -10.36 -9.96
C THR A 427 -17.44 -9.78 -8.85
N THR A 428 -18.52 -9.09 -9.20
CA THR A 428 -19.57 -8.64 -8.29
C THR A 428 -20.94 -8.70 -8.98
N GLY A 429 -21.93 -9.25 -8.26
CA GLY A 429 -23.32 -9.30 -8.71
C GLY A 429 -24.12 -8.10 -8.22
N HIS A 430 -25.03 -7.61 -9.05
CA HIS A 430 -25.82 -6.40 -8.83
C HIS A 430 -27.28 -6.60 -9.20
N GLY A 431 -28.16 -5.84 -8.56
CA GLY A 431 -29.61 -5.93 -8.71
C GLY A 431 -30.26 -5.69 -7.34
N GLY A 432 -30.53 -4.44 -7.01
CA GLY A 432 -30.82 -3.99 -5.63
C GLY A 432 -32.22 -4.31 -5.10
N TRP A 433 -32.75 -5.51 -5.34
CA TRP A 433 -34.01 -6.00 -4.78
C TRP A 433 -33.87 -7.44 -4.30
N GLY A 434 -34.85 -7.96 -3.55
CA GLY A 434 -34.72 -9.24 -2.83
C GLY A 434 -34.27 -10.44 -3.68
N GLU A 435 -34.71 -10.51 -4.93
CA GLU A 435 -34.36 -11.60 -5.88
C GLU A 435 -33.28 -11.19 -6.90
N GLY A 436 -32.77 -9.97 -6.80
CA GLY A 436 -31.71 -9.47 -7.67
C GLY A 436 -30.34 -10.05 -7.28
N ASP A 437 -29.43 -10.07 -8.25
CA ASP A 437 -28.15 -10.78 -8.11
C ASP A 437 -27.20 -10.14 -7.10
N GLU A 438 -27.51 -8.96 -6.55
CA GLU A 438 -26.83 -8.40 -5.38
C GLU A 438 -27.01 -9.29 -4.15
N PHE A 439 -28.23 -9.81 -3.94
CA PHE A 439 -28.65 -10.52 -2.73
C PHE A 439 -28.91 -12.01 -2.95
N VAL A 440 -28.76 -12.50 -4.18
CA VAL A 440 -28.87 -13.92 -4.54
C VAL A 440 -27.52 -14.46 -5.01
N PRO A 441 -26.94 -15.48 -4.34
CA PRO A 441 -25.66 -16.07 -4.77
C PRO A 441 -25.80 -16.76 -6.14
N LYS A 442 -24.92 -16.45 -7.09
CA LYS A 442 -24.87 -17.09 -8.42
C LYS A 442 -23.49 -17.69 -8.70
N GLU A 443 -23.45 -18.94 -9.14
CA GLU A 443 -22.18 -19.59 -9.50
C GLU A 443 -21.53 -18.92 -10.71
N ASN A 444 -20.26 -18.58 -10.61
CA ASN A 444 -19.43 -18.09 -11.71
C ASN A 444 -18.60 -19.27 -12.24
N SER A 445 -18.84 -19.66 -13.49
CA SER A 445 -18.13 -20.74 -14.17
C SER A 445 -17.19 -20.21 -15.25
N ILE A 446 -15.91 -20.55 -15.15
CA ILE A 446 -14.84 -20.11 -16.05
C ILE A 446 -14.38 -21.30 -16.90
N TYR A 447 -14.46 -21.15 -18.20
CA TYR A 447 -14.02 -22.13 -19.20
C TYR A 447 -12.80 -21.59 -19.94
N LEU A 448 -11.84 -22.47 -20.19
CA LEU A 448 -10.68 -22.24 -21.04
C LEU A 448 -10.72 -23.27 -22.16
N ASP A 449 -10.72 -22.80 -23.41
CA ASP A 449 -10.82 -23.66 -24.60
C ASP A 449 -11.96 -24.68 -24.46
N GLU A 450 -13.16 -24.16 -24.13
CA GLU A 450 -14.41 -24.89 -23.88
C GLU A 450 -14.42 -25.80 -22.63
N LYS A 451 -13.27 -26.01 -21.98
CA LYS A 451 -13.15 -26.83 -20.78
C LYS A 451 -13.38 -26.00 -19.52
N LEU A 452 -14.33 -26.44 -18.70
CA LEU A 452 -14.53 -25.90 -17.35
C LEU A 452 -13.24 -26.02 -16.53
N THR A 453 -12.69 -24.88 -16.11
CA THR A 453 -11.40 -24.79 -15.42
C THR A 453 -11.55 -24.34 -13.98
N PHE A 454 -12.56 -23.52 -13.68
CA PHE A 454 -12.85 -23.05 -12.33
C PHE A 454 -14.34 -22.73 -12.18
N GLN A 455 -14.88 -22.99 -10.99
CA GLN A 455 -16.23 -22.59 -10.63
C GLN A 455 -16.27 -22.23 -9.15
N PHE A 456 -17.03 -21.20 -8.81
CA PHE A 456 -17.26 -20.79 -7.42
C PHE A 456 -18.47 -19.86 -7.34
N THR A 457 -19.07 -19.76 -6.15
CA THR A 457 -20.15 -18.80 -5.89
C THR A 457 -19.58 -17.62 -5.09
N PRO A 458 -19.37 -16.44 -5.71
CA PRO A 458 -18.77 -15.30 -5.05
C PRO A 458 -19.77 -14.68 -4.07
N TRP A 459 -19.48 -14.77 -2.77
CA TRP A 459 -20.42 -14.38 -1.70
C TRP A 459 -19.68 -13.86 -0.46
N ARG A 460 -20.20 -12.78 0.15
CA ARG A 460 -19.64 -12.15 1.37
C ARG A 460 -20.68 -12.16 2.48
N THR A 461 -20.27 -12.60 3.67
CA THR A 461 -21.14 -12.73 4.86
C THR A 461 -20.66 -11.90 6.05
N ASP A 462 -19.67 -11.04 5.85
CA ASP A 462 -19.03 -10.20 6.86
C ASP A 462 -19.44 -8.72 6.79
N CYS A 463 -20.47 -8.36 5.99
CA CYS A 463 -20.79 -6.96 5.72
C CYS A 463 -21.17 -6.15 6.97
N GLY A 464 -21.80 -6.79 7.96
CA GLY A 464 -22.10 -6.15 9.26
C GLY A 464 -20.85 -5.65 10.02
N SER A 465 -19.65 -6.18 9.74
CA SER A 465 -18.40 -5.70 10.32
C SER A 465 -18.05 -4.26 9.94
N TYR A 466 -18.64 -3.73 8.85
CA TYR A 466 -18.37 -2.39 8.33
C TYR A 466 -19.47 -1.38 8.66
N ARG A 467 -20.39 -1.71 9.58
CA ARG A 467 -21.54 -0.86 9.94
C ARG A 467 -21.14 0.58 10.28
N LEU A 468 -20.01 0.81 10.93
CA LEU A 468 -19.53 2.14 11.36
C LEU A 468 -19.02 3.03 10.22
N TYR A 469 -18.85 2.50 9.01
CA TYR A 469 -18.58 3.31 7.83
C TYR A 469 -19.87 3.84 7.18
N ASN A 470 -21.04 3.33 7.57
CA ASN A 470 -22.29 3.47 6.81
C ASN A 470 -23.36 4.30 7.57
N PRO A 471 -23.13 5.60 7.86
CA PRO A 471 -24.00 6.39 8.73
C PRO A 471 -25.46 6.46 8.26
N VAL A 472 -25.72 6.46 6.95
CA VAL A 472 -27.08 6.60 6.38
C VAL A 472 -27.58 5.35 5.65
N SER A 473 -26.99 4.18 5.94
CA SER A 473 -27.56 2.91 5.50
C SER A 473 -29.00 2.74 6.01
N GLY A 474 -29.91 2.34 5.11
CA GLY A 474 -31.31 2.10 5.46
C GLY A 474 -31.45 1.01 6.52
N ASN A 475 -32.30 1.21 7.53
CA ASN A 475 -32.55 0.23 8.58
C ASN A 475 -33.93 -0.39 8.38
N PHE A 476 -34.01 -1.71 8.49
CA PHE A 476 -35.22 -2.49 8.25
C PHE A 476 -35.90 -2.88 9.57
N GLN A 477 -37.18 -3.27 9.50
CA GLN A 477 -37.97 -3.64 10.68
C GLN A 477 -37.45 -4.87 11.44
N ASN A 478 -36.65 -5.72 10.78
CA ASN A 478 -36.01 -6.88 11.39
C ASN A 478 -34.73 -6.52 12.18
N GLY A 479 -34.39 -5.24 12.29
CA GLY A 479 -33.23 -4.75 13.03
C GLY A 479 -31.92 -4.75 12.24
N LEU A 480 -31.91 -5.21 10.99
CA LEU A 480 -30.74 -5.14 10.10
C LEU A 480 -30.66 -3.79 9.39
N SER A 481 -29.44 -3.37 9.07
CA SER A 481 -29.17 -2.30 8.12
C SER A 481 -28.84 -2.87 6.74
N SER A 482 -29.09 -2.12 5.67
CA SER A 482 -28.71 -2.52 4.29
C SER A 482 -27.23 -2.87 4.20
N SER A 483 -26.35 -2.10 4.85
CA SER A 483 -24.92 -2.36 4.93
C SER A 483 -24.56 -3.70 5.57
N ASP A 484 -25.47 -4.32 6.31
CA ASP A 484 -25.21 -5.55 7.06
C ASP A 484 -25.53 -6.81 6.22
N LEU A 485 -26.33 -6.66 5.15
CA LEU A 485 -26.77 -7.76 4.32
C LEU A 485 -25.58 -8.42 3.58
N SER A 486 -25.60 -9.76 3.55
CA SER A 486 -24.69 -10.55 2.73
C SER A 486 -24.97 -10.31 1.24
N ARG A 487 -23.92 -10.35 0.43
CA ARG A 487 -23.98 -9.91 -0.98
C ARG A 487 -23.07 -10.73 -1.88
N SER A 488 -23.33 -10.64 -3.19
CA SER A 488 -22.53 -11.23 -4.27
C SER A 488 -21.16 -10.57 -4.42
N ASN A 489 -20.27 -10.89 -3.47
CA ASN A 489 -18.83 -10.59 -3.41
C ASN A 489 -18.39 -9.19 -2.96
N TRP A 490 -19.29 -8.38 -2.40
CA TRP A 490 -18.94 -7.04 -1.97
C TRP A 490 -19.69 -6.62 -0.70
N CYS A 491 -19.13 -5.66 0.03
CA CYS A 491 -19.80 -4.99 1.13
C CYS A 491 -19.57 -3.47 1.01
N PRO A 492 -20.57 -2.63 1.31
CA PRO A 492 -20.42 -1.17 1.33
C PRO A 492 -19.27 -0.72 2.25
N GLY A 493 -18.30 0.01 1.71
CA GLY A 493 -17.11 0.45 2.44
C GLY A 493 -15.90 -0.50 2.33
N THR A 494 -15.91 -1.48 1.40
CA THR A 494 -14.82 -2.45 1.24
C THR A 494 -14.30 -2.59 -0.19
N ILE A 495 -13.11 -3.16 -0.34
CA ILE A 495 -12.64 -3.68 -1.63
C ILE A 495 -13.28 -5.03 -1.95
N THR A 496 -13.36 -5.37 -3.23
CA THR A 496 -13.55 -6.75 -3.69
C THR A 496 -12.19 -7.30 -4.16
N PRO A 497 -11.58 -8.25 -3.44
CA PRO A 497 -10.30 -8.82 -3.85
C PRO A 497 -10.45 -9.69 -5.11
N PRO A 498 -9.44 -9.73 -5.99
CA PRO A 498 -9.42 -10.63 -7.14
C PRO A 498 -9.26 -12.09 -6.68
N ASN A 499 -9.81 -13.00 -7.48
CA ASN A 499 -9.44 -14.41 -7.48
C ASN A 499 -8.29 -14.60 -8.47
N TYR A 500 -7.28 -15.38 -8.08
CA TYR A 500 -6.17 -15.77 -8.95
C TYR A 500 -6.39 -17.21 -9.40
N ILE A 501 -7.02 -17.38 -10.56
CA ILE A 501 -7.44 -18.68 -11.09
C ILE A 501 -6.31 -19.28 -11.91
N ASN A 502 -5.76 -20.41 -11.49
CA ASN A 502 -4.70 -21.10 -12.23
C ASN A 502 -5.25 -21.74 -13.52
N LEU A 503 -4.71 -21.35 -14.67
CA LEU A 503 -5.03 -21.87 -16.00
C LEU A 503 -3.96 -22.87 -16.51
N GLY A 504 -2.86 -23.05 -15.78
CA GLY A 504 -1.77 -23.96 -16.14
C GLY A 504 -0.81 -23.35 -17.17
N ASN A 505 -0.27 -24.19 -18.05
CA ASN A 505 0.60 -23.74 -19.14
C ASN A 505 -0.21 -23.68 -20.44
N LEU A 506 -0.05 -22.61 -21.21
CA LEU A 506 -0.72 -22.42 -22.50
C LEU A 506 0.31 -22.39 -23.62
N LYS A 507 -0.10 -22.88 -24.79
CA LYS A 507 0.75 -22.86 -25.99
C LYS A 507 0.64 -21.52 -26.69
N ALA A 508 1.63 -21.20 -27.52
CA ALA A 508 1.47 -20.11 -28.47
C ALA A 508 0.25 -20.36 -29.37
N GLY A 509 -0.44 -19.29 -29.75
CA GLY A 509 -1.62 -19.31 -30.61
C GLY A 509 -2.90 -18.88 -29.91
N LYS A 510 -4.03 -19.22 -30.55
CA LYS A 510 -5.36 -18.75 -30.17
C LYS A 510 -5.95 -19.59 -29.04
N HIS A 511 -6.47 -18.91 -28.04
CA HIS A 511 -7.21 -19.47 -26.92
C HIS A 511 -8.53 -18.73 -26.72
N THR A 512 -9.46 -19.35 -26.00
CA THR A 512 -10.74 -18.71 -25.63
C THR A 512 -11.00 -18.85 -24.13
N ILE A 513 -11.39 -17.75 -23.49
CA ILE A 513 -11.98 -17.76 -22.15
C ILE A 513 -13.47 -17.46 -22.25
N ARG A 514 -14.28 -18.26 -21.58
CA ARG A 514 -15.71 -18.01 -21.41
C ARG A 514 -16.07 -17.92 -19.92
N VAL A 515 -16.85 -16.91 -19.54
CA VAL A 515 -17.43 -16.77 -18.21
C VAL A 515 -18.94 -16.93 -18.35
N HIS A 516 -19.49 -17.90 -17.62
CA HIS A 516 -20.91 -18.14 -17.52
C HIS A 516 -21.38 -17.84 -16.09
N ILE A 517 -22.51 -17.14 -15.98
CA ILE A 517 -23.16 -16.81 -14.72
C ILE A 517 -24.67 -16.92 -14.96
N PRO A 518 -25.43 -17.65 -14.12
CA PRO A 518 -26.89 -17.76 -14.27
C PRO A 518 -27.57 -16.48 -13.76
N GLN A 519 -27.49 -15.41 -14.56
CA GLN A 519 -28.02 -14.09 -14.23
C GLN A 519 -29.51 -14.15 -13.88
N GLY A 520 -29.93 -13.44 -12.83
CA GLY A 520 -31.33 -13.33 -12.46
C GLY A 520 -32.18 -12.60 -13.50
N GLU A 521 -33.45 -13.01 -13.60
CA GLU A 521 -34.44 -12.34 -14.45
C GLU A 521 -34.77 -10.93 -13.94
N PRO A 522 -35.15 -9.99 -14.82
CA PRO A 522 -35.56 -8.65 -14.40
C PRO A 522 -36.90 -8.66 -13.66
N GLU A 523 -37.11 -7.66 -12.79
CA GLU A 523 -38.38 -7.39 -12.11
C GLU A 523 -38.81 -5.95 -12.34
N GLY A 524 -39.84 -5.75 -13.17
CA GLY A 524 -40.28 -4.41 -13.56
C GLY A 524 -39.18 -3.64 -14.30
N SER A 525 -38.78 -2.48 -13.74
CA SER A 525 -37.65 -1.68 -14.26
C SER A 525 -36.29 -2.10 -13.69
N SER A 526 -36.27 -3.02 -12.73
CA SER A 526 -35.05 -3.52 -12.10
C SER A 526 -34.47 -4.67 -12.91
N PHE A 527 -33.15 -4.73 -13.01
CA PHE A 527 -32.45 -5.79 -13.72
C PHE A 527 -31.17 -6.18 -13.00
N SER A 528 -30.80 -7.45 -13.11
CA SER A 528 -29.51 -7.95 -12.64
C SER A 528 -28.44 -7.69 -13.68
N PHE A 529 -27.22 -7.46 -13.23
CA PHE A 529 -26.04 -7.36 -14.09
C PHE A 529 -24.79 -7.76 -13.31
N TRP A 530 -23.73 -8.11 -14.02
CA TRP A 530 -22.47 -8.55 -13.42
C TRP A 530 -21.29 -7.74 -13.89
N ASN A 531 -20.60 -7.15 -12.93
CA ASN A 531 -19.34 -6.48 -13.14
C ASN A 531 -18.22 -7.52 -13.01
N VAL A 532 -17.58 -7.89 -14.11
CA VAL A 532 -16.47 -8.85 -14.14
C VAL A 532 -15.27 -8.28 -14.87
N SER A 533 -14.07 -8.51 -14.35
CA SER A 533 -12.84 -8.15 -15.05
C SER A 533 -11.81 -9.28 -14.98
N GLY A 534 -11.04 -9.42 -16.04
CA GLY A 534 -10.13 -10.53 -16.28
C GLY A 534 -8.85 -10.06 -16.96
N ALA A 535 -7.73 -10.24 -16.27
CA ALA A 535 -6.39 -10.07 -16.83
C ALA A 535 -5.58 -11.36 -16.67
N LEU A 536 -4.84 -11.77 -17.71
CA LEU A 536 -3.91 -12.87 -17.61
C LEU A 536 -2.60 -12.40 -17.01
N LEU A 537 -2.06 -13.23 -16.11
CA LEU A 537 -0.72 -13.12 -15.54
C LEU A 537 0.05 -14.37 -15.98
N TYR A 538 1.23 -14.23 -16.59
CA TYR A 538 2.01 -15.37 -17.06
C TYR A 538 3.50 -15.06 -17.18
N ARG A 539 4.32 -16.08 -17.41
CA ARG A 539 5.77 -15.96 -17.57
C ARG A 539 6.22 -16.37 -18.97
#